data_AF-A0A970TPG6-F1
#
_entry.id   AF-A0A970TPG6-F1
#
_cell.length_a   1.000
_cell.length_b   1.000
_cell.length_c   1.000
_cell.angle_alpha   90.00
_cell.angle_beta   90.00
_cell.angle_gamma   90.00
#
_symmetry.space_group_name_H-M   'P 1'
#
loop_
_entity.id
_entity.type
_entity.pdbx_description
1 polymer ?
#
loop_
_entity_poly.entity_id
_entity_poly.type
_entity_poly.pdbx_seq_one_letter_code
_entity_poly.pdbx_strand_id
1 'polypeptide(L)'
;MINLNKFFFSILFLFFFASNVFSCDIYFSVLNNKKAEYKAGEELVLKVKIHNTHRVCPEDINKVKFEEKGIKILSATRWSEPSSGVFERKLKLKIENSKSNQATMRVIRTCDKEGGRKTFSVKVAKS
;
A
#
# COMPACT_ATOMS: atom_id res chain seq x y z
N MET A 1 41.28 -32.84 4.64
CA MET A 1 41.63 -31.45 4.26
C MET A 1 40.53 -30.90 3.37
N ILE A 2 39.68 -30.04 3.90
CA ILE A 2 38.60 -29.40 3.13
C ILE A 2 39.25 -28.28 2.30
N ASN A 3 39.09 -28.32 0.99
CA ASN A 3 39.65 -27.32 0.07
C ASN A 3 39.01 -25.95 0.36
N LEU A 4 39.80 -25.03 0.91
CA LEU A 4 39.35 -23.70 1.38
C LEU A 4 38.62 -22.90 0.27
N ASN A 5 39.00 -23.11 -0.99
CA ASN A 5 38.39 -22.45 -2.16
C ASN A 5 37.00 -23.01 -2.52
N LYS A 6 36.68 -24.25 -2.15
CA LYS A 6 35.34 -24.85 -2.36
C LYS A 6 34.36 -24.50 -1.24
N PHE A 7 34.89 -24.20 -0.04
CA PHE A 7 34.07 -23.78 1.10
C PHE A 7 33.53 -22.36 0.92
N PHE A 8 34.30 -21.47 0.28
CA PHE A 8 33.88 -20.10 0.00
C PHE A 8 32.69 -20.02 -0.97
N PHE A 9 32.64 -20.91 -1.97
CA PHE A 9 31.52 -21.00 -2.91
C PHE A 9 30.24 -21.58 -2.27
N SER A 10 30.37 -22.40 -1.22
CA SER A 10 29.22 -23.00 -0.51
C SER A 10 28.55 -22.05 0.47
N ILE A 11 29.27 -21.05 1.01
CA ILE A 11 28.71 -20.03 1.91
C ILE A 11 27.97 -18.93 1.14
N LEU A 12 28.36 -18.66 -0.10
CA LEU A 12 27.76 -17.61 -0.93
C LEU A 12 26.32 -17.94 -1.40
N PHE A 13 25.91 -19.21 -1.38
CA PHE A 13 24.57 -19.64 -1.82
C PHE A 13 23.48 -19.54 -0.74
N LEU A 14 23.86 -19.33 0.53
CA LEU A 14 22.94 -19.35 1.68
C LEU A 14 22.26 -17.99 1.96
N PHE A 15 22.53 -16.96 1.17
CA PHE A 15 21.89 -15.64 1.28
C PHE A 15 20.63 -15.49 0.41
N PHE A 16 20.06 -16.60 -0.08
CA PHE A 16 18.85 -16.56 -0.92
C PHE A 16 17.59 -16.24 -0.09
N PHE A 17 17.27 -14.95 -0.07
CA PHE A 17 15.92 -14.35 -0.07
C PHE A 17 15.01 -14.61 1.14
N ALA A 18 15.24 -13.84 2.21
CA ALA A 18 14.15 -13.44 3.10
C ALA A 18 13.33 -12.32 2.45
N SER A 19 12.48 -12.64 1.47
CA SER A 19 11.45 -11.72 1.01
C SER A 19 10.30 -11.73 2.02
N ASN A 20 9.91 -10.55 2.52
CA ASN A 20 8.73 -10.43 3.36
C ASN A 20 7.49 -10.65 2.47
N VAL A 21 6.94 -11.86 2.52
CA VAL A 21 5.73 -12.22 1.77
C VAL A 21 4.54 -11.71 2.55
N PHE A 22 4.03 -10.53 2.18
CA PHE A 22 2.75 -10.08 2.71
C PHE A 22 1.62 -10.95 2.14
N SER A 23 0.65 -11.19 2.99
CA SER A 23 -0.55 -11.97 2.70
C SER A 23 -1.55 -11.24 1.80
N CYS A 24 -1.49 -9.92 1.76
CA CYS A 24 -2.30 -9.14 0.85
C CYS A 24 -1.43 -8.11 0.14
N ASP A 25 -1.53 -8.08 -1.18
CA ASP A 25 -0.97 -7.00 -1.97
C ASP A 25 -1.95 -5.83 -2.04
N ILE A 26 -1.43 -4.62 -1.87
CA ILE A 26 -2.20 -3.38 -1.98
C ILE A 26 -1.68 -2.58 -3.17
N TYR A 27 -2.57 -2.03 -3.98
CA TYR A 27 -2.23 -1.22 -5.14
C TYR A 27 -3.01 0.09 -5.13
N PHE A 28 -2.38 1.12 -5.70
CA PHE A 28 -2.91 2.46 -5.78
C PHE A 28 -2.95 2.91 -7.23
N SER A 29 -4.04 3.54 -7.63
CA SER A 29 -4.14 4.18 -8.96
C SER A 29 -4.89 5.49 -8.83
N VAL A 30 -4.23 6.61 -9.17
CA VAL A 30 -4.90 7.91 -9.22
C VAL A 30 -5.76 7.93 -10.49
N LEU A 31 -7.08 7.99 -10.32
CA LEU A 31 -8.04 7.96 -11.42
C LEU A 31 -8.33 9.35 -11.99
N ASN A 32 -8.21 10.40 -11.18
CA ASN A 32 -8.46 11.77 -11.60
C ASN A 32 -7.51 12.76 -10.90
N ASN A 33 -7.20 13.86 -11.58
CA ASN A 33 -6.34 14.96 -11.12
C ASN A 33 -4.92 14.52 -10.73
N LYS A 34 -4.33 13.56 -11.46
CA LYS A 34 -2.93 13.17 -11.22
C LYS A 34 -2.01 14.34 -11.52
N LYS A 35 -1.28 14.81 -10.50
CA LYS A 35 -0.26 15.85 -10.61
C LYS A 35 1.08 15.36 -10.06
N ALA A 36 2.16 15.98 -10.52
CA ALA A 36 3.49 15.78 -9.94
C ALA A 36 3.58 16.35 -8.52
N GLU A 37 2.81 17.42 -8.25
CA GLU A 37 2.73 18.13 -6.98
C GLU A 37 1.33 18.73 -6.81
N TYR A 38 0.83 18.73 -5.58
CA TYR A 38 -0.49 19.25 -5.23
C TYR A 38 -0.39 20.44 -4.29
N LYS A 39 -1.37 21.33 -4.34
CA LYS A 39 -1.56 22.39 -3.34
C LYS A 39 -2.54 21.92 -2.26
N ALA A 40 -2.41 22.48 -1.05
CA ALA A 40 -3.41 22.25 -0.02
C ALA A 40 -4.79 22.74 -0.49
N GLY A 41 -5.82 21.97 -0.16
CA GLY A 41 -7.19 22.18 -0.63
C GLY A 41 -7.54 21.42 -1.90
N GLU A 42 -6.55 21.00 -2.71
CA GLU A 42 -6.81 20.24 -3.93
C GLU A 42 -7.33 18.83 -3.66
N GLU A 43 -8.06 18.29 -4.62
CA GLU A 43 -8.71 16.97 -4.52
C GLU A 43 -8.23 16.01 -5.61
N LEU A 44 -8.12 14.74 -5.26
CA LEU A 44 -7.85 13.65 -6.20
C LEU A 44 -8.70 12.43 -5.90
N VAL A 45 -8.91 11.58 -6.91
CA VAL A 45 -9.63 10.31 -6.76
C VAL A 45 -8.63 9.17 -6.83
N LEU A 46 -8.51 8.42 -5.75
CA LEU A 46 -7.63 7.27 -5.63
C LEU A 46 -8.43 5.97 -5.69
N LYS A 47 -8.08 5.06 -6.58
CA LYS A 47 -8.49 3.66 -6.50
C LYS A 47 -7.53 2.91 -5.59
N VAL A 48 -8.08 2.21 -4.60
CA VAL A 48 -7.35 1.24 -3.79
C VAL A 48 -7.80 -0.16 -4.24
N LYS A 49 -6.83 -1.00 -4.58
CA LYS A 49 -7.04 -2.41 -4.89
C LYS A 49 -6.31 -3.26 -3.86
N ILE A 50 -6.97 -4.27 -3.33
CA ILE A 50 -6.39 -5.27 -2.45
C ILE A 50 -6.54 -6.64 -3.12
N HIS A 51 -5.45 -7.36 -3.24
CA HIS A 51 -5.41 -8.71 -3.77
C HIS A 51 -4.94 -9.65 -2.66
N ASN A 52 -5.79 -10.62 -2.29
CA ASN A 52 -5.40 -11.67 -1.37
C ASN A 52 -4.47 -12.64 -2.10
N THR A 53 -3.20 -12.64 -1.71
CA THR A 53 -2.18 -13.54 -2.30
C THR A 53 -2.12 -14.89 -1.60
N HIS A 54 -2.81 -15.03 -0.46
CA HIS A 54 -2.92 -16.27 0.30
C HIS A 54 -4.40 -16.64 0.51
N ARG A 55 -4.93 -17.57 -0.29
CA ARG A 55 -6.30 -18.11 -0.12
C ARG A 55 -7.38 -17.01 -0.02
N VAL A 56 -8.57 -17.38 0.45
CA VAL A 56 -9.63 -16.44 0.83
C VAL A 56 -9.36 -15.98 2.26
N CYS A 57 -9.12 -14.68 2.46
CA CYS A 57 -8.95 -14.11 3.80
C CYS A 57 -10.31 -14.05 4.51
N PRO A 58 -10.48 -14.69 5.68
CA PRO A 58 -11.76 -14.74 6.39
C PRO A 58 -12.12 -13.41 7.07
N GLU A 59 -11.15 -12.52 7.22
CA GLU A 59 -11.40 -11.21 7.80
C GLU A 59 -12.28 -10.35 6.88
N ASP A 60 -13.14 -9.52 7.45
CA ASP A 60 -13.95 -8.60 6.66
C ASP A 60 -13.09 -7.51 6.01
N ILE A 61 -13.29 -7.27 4.70
CA ILE A 61 -12.61 -6.22 3.93
C ILE A 61 -12.94 -4.81 4.45
N ASN A 62 -14.06 -4.63 5.16
CA ASN A 62 -14.42 -3.37 5.79
C ASN A 62 -13.55 -3.02 7.01
N LYS A 63 -12.79 -3.98 7.55
CA LYS A 63 -11.82 -3.74 8.64
C LYS A 63 -10.50 -3.11 8.18
N VAL A 64 -10.32 -2.85 6.88
CA VAL A 64 -9.15 -2.14 6.35
C VAL A 64 -9.06 -0.77 7.01
N LYS A 65 -7.90 -0.47 7.61
CA LYS A 65 -7.63 0.81 8.26
C LYS A 65 -6.91 1.75 7.30
N PHE A 66 -7.26 3.03 7.40
CA PHE A 66 -6.61 4.12 6.69
C PHE A 66 -6.03 5.09 7.73
N GLU A 67 -4.71 5.27 7.70
CA GLU A 67 -4.02 6.27 8.54
C GLU A 67 -3.66 7.46 7.65
N GLU A 68 -4.14 8.63 8.03
CA GLU A 68 -4.07 9.88 7.27
C GLU A 68 -3.00 10.82 7.83
N LYS A 69 -2.12 11.34 6.97
CA LYS A 69 -1.15 12.38 7.35
C LYS A 69 -1.01 13.44 6.25
N GLY A 70 -1.64 14.59 6.45
CA GLY A 70 -1.69 15.66 5.44
C GLY A 70 -2.61 15.34 4.25
N ILE A 71 -3.42 14.28 4.34
CA ILE A 71 -4.49 13.93 3.41
C ILE A 71 -5.73 13.67 4.26
N LYS A 72 -6.91 14.02 3.75
CA LYS A 72 -8.19 13.66 4.35
C LYS A 72 -9.07 12.90 3.35
N ILE A 73 -9.66 11.78 3.76
CA ILE A 73 -10.68 11.07 2.99
C ILE A 73 -12.00 11.84 3.14
N LEU A 74 -12.48 12.43 2.05
CA LEU A 74 -13.77 13.12 2.03
C LEU A 74 -14.94 12.15 1.86
N SER A 75 -14.76 11.14 1.02
CA SER A 75 -15.77 10.13 0.74
C SER A 75 -15.14 8.86 0.20
N ALA A 76 -15.83 7.73 0.37
CA ALA A 76 -15.38 6.44 -0.11
C ALA A 76 -16.54 5.63 -0.67
N THR A 77 -16.33 4.93 -1.79
CA THR A 77 -17.31 3.96 -2.28
C THR A 77 -17.31 2.72 -1.39
N ARG A 78 -18.37 1.91 -1.47
CA ARG A 78 -18.32 0.53 -0.95
C ARG A 78 -17.19 -0.25 -1.65
N TRP A 79 -16.67 -1.27 -0.98
CA TRP A 79 -15.82 -2.26 -1.62
C TRP A 79 -16.63 -3.05 -2.64
N SER A 80 -16.04 -3.30 -3.80
CA SER A 80 -16.53 -4.25 -4.80
C SER A 80 -15.50 -5.35 -4.97
N GLU A 81 -15.95 -6.58 -5.21
CA GLU A 81 -15.09 -7.73 -5.50
C GLU A 81 -15.25 -8.14 -6.97
N PRO A 82 -14.54 -7.48 -7.92
CA PRO A 82 -14.67 -7.81 -9.35
C PRO A 82 -14.26 -9.25 -9.69
N SER A 83 -13.41 -9.86 -8.86
CA SER A 83 -13.04 -11.27 -8.95
C SER A 83 -12.67 -11.78 -7.56
N SER A 84 -12.82 -13.09 -7.34
CA SER A 84 -12.53 -13.72 -6.05
C SER A 84 -11.17 -13.30 -5.49
N GLY A 85 -11.17 -12.76 -4.26
CA GLY A 85 -9.97 -12.31 -3.56
C GLY A 85 -9.40 -10.97 -4.04
N VAL A 86 -10.04 -10.28 -4.99
CA VAL A 86 -9.65 -8.95 -5.48
C VAL A 86 -10.72 -7.95 -5.09
N PHE A 87 -10.37 -7.02 -4.21
CA PHE A 87 -11.26 -5.98 -3.73
C PHE A 87 -10.83 -4.61 -4.25
N GLU A 88 -11.79 -3.81 -4.70
CA GLU A 88 -11.55 -2.45 -5.16
C GLU A 88 -12.49 -1.47 -4.47
N ARG A 89 -11.98 -0.27 -4.14
CA ARG A 89 -12.82 0.90 -3.82
C ARG A 89 -12.18 2.19 -4.30
N LYS A 90 -12.98 3.22 -4.45
CA LYS A 90 -12.52 4.59 -4.77
C LYS A 90 -12.62 5.47 -3.54
N LEU A 91 -11.59 6.28 -3.32
CA LEU A 91 -11.51 7.28 -2.27
C LEU A 91 -11.40 8.66 -2.92
N LYS A 92 -12.24 9.60 -2.48
CA LYS A 92 -12.05 11.02 -2.78
C LYS A 92 -11.18 11.60 -1.67
N LEU A 93 -10.00 12.09 -2.02
CA LEU A 93 -9.00 12.59 -1.08
C LEU A 93 -8.86 14.10 -1.26
N LYS A 94 -8.71 14.82 -0.15
CA LYS A 94 -8.32 16.23 -0.12
C LYS A 94 -6.91 16.34 0.46
N ILE A 95 -6.05 17.09 -0.20
CA ILE A 95 -4.71 17.40 0.29
C ILE A 95 -4.84 18.49 1.37
N GLU A 96 -4.26 18.25 2.53
CA GLU A 96 -4.21 19.21 3.63
C GLU A 96 -2.83 19.83 3.74
N ASN A 97 -2.74 20.94 4.48
CA ASN A 97 -1.44 21.53 4.79
C ASN A 97 -0.64 20.53 5.63
N SER A 98 0.50 20.10 5.10
CA SER A 98 1.41 19.20 5.77
C SER A 98 2.69 19.98 6.10
N LYS A 99 3.18 19.84 7.34
CA LYS A 99 4.48 20.42 7.73
C LYS A 99 5.64 19.80 6.92
N SER A 100 5.43 18.62 6.36
CA SER A 100 6.31 18.02 5.36
C SER A 100 5.80 18.36 3.96
N ASN A 101 6.70 18.53 2.98
CA ASN A 101 6.35 18.68 1.55
C ASN A 101 5.73 17.40 0.93
N GLN A 102 5.14 16.55 1.77
CA GLN A 102 4.53 15.29 1.43
C GLN A 102 3.27 15.10 2.25
N ALA A 103 2.26 14.53 1.60
CA ALA A 103 1.04 14.08 2.19
C ALA A 103 0.93 12.57 1.94
N THR A 104 0.62 11.81 2.98
CA THR A 104 0.63 10.34 2.92
C THR A 104 -0.64 9.75 3.50
N MET A 105 -1.00 8.58 2.98
CA MET A 105 -2.07 7.75 3.50
C MET A 105 -1.59 6.31 3.55
N ARG A 106 -1.61 5.70 4.74
CA ARG A 106 -1.25 4.30 4.92
C ARG A 106 -2.50 3.45 4.92
N VAL A 107 -2.51 2.40 4.12
CA VAL A 107 -3.57 1.39 4.09
C VAL A 107 -3.05 0.14 4.78
N ILE A 108 -3.81 -0.32 5.77
CA ILE A 108 -3.47 -1.48 6.61
C ILE A 108 -4.61 -2.47 6.53
N ARG A 109 -4.30 -3.64 5.99
CA ARG A 109 -5.11 -4.84 6.05
C ARG A 109 -4.52 -5.75 7.11
N THR A 110 -5.19 -5.92 8.24
CA THR A 110 -4.79 -6.91 9.23
C THR A 110 -5.42 -8.26 8.89
N CYS A 111 -4.64 -9.34 8.97
CA CYS A 111 -5.12 -10.72 9.06
C CYS A 111 -4.17 -11.55 9.93
N ASP A 112 -4.57 -12.76 10.27
CA ASP A 112 -3.82 -13.74 11.07
C ASP A 112 -2.56 -14.26 10.36
N LYS A 113 -2.41 -14.01 9.06
CA LYS A 113 -1.28 -14.42 8.22
C LYS A 113 -0.37 -13.26 7.81
N GLU A 114 -0.19 -12.26 8.66
CA GLU A 114 0.66 -11.08 8.39
C GLU A 114 0.12 -10.06 7.36
N GLY A 115 -1.16 -10.12 7.00
CA GLY A 115 -1.89 -9.02 6.37
C GLY A 115 -1.21 -8.34 5.17
N GLY A 116 -1.51 -7.05 4.99
CA GLY A 116 -0.87 -6.20 3.99
C GLY A 116 -0.81 -4.76 4.46
N ARG A 117 0.31 -4.07 4.18
CA ARG A 117 0.51 -2.66 4.54
C ARG A 117 1.17 -1.92 3.39
N LYS A 118 0.60 -0.80 2.95
CA LYS A 118 1.20 0.04 1.91
C LYS A 118 0.88 1.50 2.10
N THR A 119 1.84 2.36 1.79
CA THR A 119 1.70 3.81 1.89
C THR A 119 1.54 4.41 0.50
N PHE A 120 0.52 5.24 0.34
CA PHE A 120 0.37 6.15 -0.78
C PHE A 120 0.96 7.51 -0.38
N SER A 121 1.76 8.12 -1.26
CA SER A 121 2.40 9.40 -1.00
C SER A 121 2.28 10.32 -2.21
N VAL A 122 2.04 11.61 -1.96
CA VAL A 122 2.09 12.68 -2.97
C VAL A 122 2.94 13.84 -2.48
N LYS A 123 3.55 14.57 -3.40
CA LYS A 123 4.26 15.82 -3.09
C LYS A 123 3.26 16.95 -2.89
N VAL A 124 3.54 17.80 -1.91
CA VAL A 124 2.75 19.00 -1.60
C VAL A 124 3.63 20.21 -1.83
N ALA A 125 3.13 21.15 -2.63
CA ALA A 125 3.76 22.44 -2.87
C ALA A 125 3.92 23.18 -1.55
N LYS A 126 5.09 23.78 -1.36
CA LYS A 126 5.29 24.72 -0.26
C LYS A 126 4.33 25.89 -0.46
N SER A 127 3.45 26.08 0.51
CA SER A 127 2.65 27.29 0.69
C SER A 127 3.54 28.46 1.10
#